data_AF-V5SB97-F1
#
_entry.id   AF-V5SB97-F1
#
_cell.length_a   1.000
_cell.length_b   1.000
_cell.length_c   1.000
_cell.angle_alpha   90.00
_cell.angle_beta   90.00
_cell.angle_gamma   90.00
#
_symmetry.space_group_name_H-M   'P 1'
#
loop_
_entity.id
_entity.type
_entity.pdbx_description
1 polymer ?
#
loop_
_entity_poly.entity_id
_entity_poly.type
_entity_poly.pdbx_seq_one_letter_code
_entity_poly.pdbx_strand_id
1 'polypeptide(L)'
;MLDGVGRFPSVGTGSQYGLAQPTPVAPAPTPQTAPVRTEPLPSDFGAVLGQMTLEAISTLRSSEQTAVAGVRGQATAQQVVEAVMDAEQTLQTAIAIRDKVVASYLEVSRMAI
;
A
#
# COMPACT_ATOMS: atom_id res chain seq x y z
N MET A 1 -50.02 13.32 -35.40
CA MET A 1 -50.03 14.70 -35.90
C MET A 1 -50.38 15.60 -34.71
N LEU A 2 -49.35 16.25 -34.14
CA LEU A 2 -49.38 17.52 -33.37
C LEU A 2 -50.00 17.41 -31.94
N ASP A 3 -49.24 17.53 -30.85
CA ASP A 3 -48.50 18.69 -30.28
C ASP A 3 -49.41 19.71 -29.55
N GLY A 4 -48.96 20.21 -28.39
CA GLY A 4 -49.47 21.41 -27.71
C GLY A 4 -50.36 21.15 -26.47
N VAL A 5 -49.85 21.09 -25.23
CA VAL A 5 -49.46 22.20 -24.34
C VAL A 5 -50.64 23.00 -23.76
N GLY A 6 -50.76 22.98 -22.42
CA GLY A 6 -51.16 24.16 -21.65
C GLY A 6 -52.26 23.98 -20.60
N ARG A 7 -51.96 24.46 -19.37
CA ARG A 7 -52.83 24.66 -18.17
C ARG A 7 -52.90 23.43 -17.25
N PHE A 8 -52.65 23.48 -15.93
CA PHE A 8 -52.99 24.43 -14.84
C PHE A 8 -52.01 24.23 -13.65
N PRO A 9 -52.24 24.78 -12.44
CA PRO A 9 -52.16 26.16 -12.00
C PRO A 9 -51.00 26.42 -11.00
N SER A 10 -50.72 27.70 -10.80
CA SER A 10 -49.86 28.26 -9.77
C SER A 10 -50.31 27.91 -8.34
N VAL A 11 -49.40 27.38 -7.53
CA VAL A 11 -49.38 27.60 -6.08
C VAL A 11 -48.02 28.19 -5.73
N GLY A 12 -48.05 29.48 -5.39
CA GLY A 12 -46.90 30.18 -4.84
C GLY A 12 -46.77 29.92 -3.35
N THR A 13 -45.53 29.75 -2.91
CA THR A 13 -44.99 30.01 -1.56
C THR A 13 -43.48 29.91 -1.78
N GLY A 14 -42.73 30.98 -2.03
CA GLY A 14 -42.41 32.06 -1.10
C GLY A 14 -40.88 32.13 -1.04
N SER A 15 -40.33 33.36 -1.02
CA SER A 15 -38.90 33.70 -0.85
C SER A 15 -38.03 33.56 -2.11
N GLN A 16 -38.05 34.55 -3.01
CA GLN A 16 -37.22 35.77 -2.97
C GLN A 16 -35.71 35.46 -2.93
N TYR A 17 -35.16 35.35 -4.14
CA TYR A 17 -33.73 35.43 -4.42
C TYR A 17 -33.26 36.86 -4.15
N GLY A 18 -32.62 37.06 -2.99
CA GLY A 18 -32.03 38.32 -2.58
C GLY A 18 -30.57 38.11 -2.19
N LEU A 19 -29.69 38.59 -3.07
CA LEU A 19 -28.35 39.13 -2.78
C LEU A 19 -27.33 38.21 -2.07
N ALA A 20 -26.31 37.85 -2.85
CA ALA A 20 -25.06 37.26 -2.41
C ALA A 20 -24.52 37.92 -1.12
N GLN A 21 -24.50 37.17 -0.03
CA GLN A 21 -23.63 37.44 1.10
C GLN A 21 -22.29 36.73 0.82
N PRO A 22 -21.14 37.44 0.74
CA PRO A 22 -19.85 36.78 0.70
C PRO A 22 -19.61 36.10 2.04
N THR A 23 -19.55 34.78 2.02
CA THR A 23 -19.12 33.96 3.14
C THR A 23 -17.75 34.47 3.62
N PRO A 24 -17.54 34.71 4.93
CA PRO A 24 -16.20 35.01 5.43
C PRO A 24 -15.29 33.83 5.09
N VAL A 25 -14.21 34.10 4.34
CA VAL A 25 -13.13 33.16 4.12
C VAL A 25 -12.50 32.86 5.48
N ALA A 26 -12.87 31.71 6.04
CA ALA A 26 -12.18 31.15 7.20
C ALA A 26 -10.70 30.97 6.83
N PRO A 27 -9.75 31.37 7.72
CA PRO A 27 -8.34 31.19 7.43
C PRO A 27 -8.05 29.70 7.21
N ALA A 28 -7.25 29.43 6.17
CA ALA A 28 -6.81 28.10 5.78
C ALA A 28 -6.33 27.29 7.00
N PRO A 29 -6.59 25.98 7.06
CA PRO A 29 -5.98 25.14 8.08
C PRO A 29 -4.47 25.24 7.89
N THR A 30 -3.80 25.85 8.86
CA THR A 30 -2.36 25.70 9.04
C THR A 30 -2.08 24.20 9.08
N PRO A 31 -1.05 23.71 8.36
CA PRO A 31 -0.58 22.35 8.56
C PRO A 31 -0.18 22.25 10.03
N GLN A 32 -1.06 21.65 10.83
CA GLN A 32 -0.73 21.20 12.16
C GLN A 32 0.33 20.13 11.94
N THR A 33 1.59 20.51 12.14
CA THR A 33 2.67 19.56 12.30
C THR A 33 2.31 18.71 13.50
N ALA A 34 1.65 17.58 13.23
CA ALA A 34 1.46 16.54 14.22
C ALA A 34 2.84 16.24 14.80
N PRO A 35 2.99 16.12 16.13
CA PRO A 35 4.24 15.66 16.69
C PRO A 35 4.57 14.35 15.99
N VAL A 36 5.71 14.31 15.30
CA VAL A 36 6.27 13.07 14.77
C VAL A 36 6.39 12.16 15.98
N ARG A 37 5.47 11.21 16.10
CA ARG A 37 5.60 10.15 17.08
C ARG A 37 6.77 9.34 16.59
N THR A 38 7.94 9.62 17.15
CA THR A 38 9.06 8.71 17.11
C THR A 38 8.61 7.48 17.87
N GLU A 39 7.96 6.55 17.16
CA GLU A 39 7.96 5.17 17.63
C GLU A 39 9.43 4.79 17.81
N PRO A 40 9.79 4.15 18.95
CA PRO A 40 11.12 3.62 19.08
C PRO A 40 11.34 2.69 17.89
N LEU A 41 12.29 3.06 17.02
CA LEU A 41 12.73 2.12 15.99
C LEU A 41 13.09 0.84 16.73
N PRO A 42 12.68 -0.34 16.25
CA PRO A 42 13.17 -1.60 16.80
C PRO A 42 14.69 -1.46 16.91
N SER A 43 15.17 -1.47 18.16
CA SER A 43 16.50 -0.96 18.52
C SER A 43 17.65 -1.84 18.00
N ASP A 44 17.30 -2.88 17.23
CA ASP A 44 18.22 -3.84 16.67
C ASP A 44 17.86 -4.16 15.22
N PHE A 45 18.75 -3.78 14.30
CA PHE A 45 18.66 -4.13 12.87
C PHE A 45 18.62 -5.65 12.67
N GLY A 46 19.32 -6.41 13.53
CA GLY A 46 19.32 -7.87 13.51
C GLY A 46 17.93 -8.45 13.74
N ALA A 47 17.19 -7.95 14.72
CA ALA A 47 15.81 -8.36 14.99
C ALA A 47 14.87 -8.09 13.80
N VAL A 48 14.97 -6.92 13.17
CA VAL A 48 14.16 -6.58 11.98
C VAL A 48 14.51 -7.51 10.81
N LEU A 49 15.80 -7.71 10.55
CA LEU A 49 16.26 -8.59 9.48
C LEU A 49 15.85 -10.06 9.74
N GLY A 50 15.89 -10.49 11.01
CA GLY A 50 15.41 -11.80 11.44
C GLY A 50 13.92 -11.99 11.14
N GLN A 51 13.10 -11.00 11.48
CA GLN A 51 11.66 -11.02 11.19
C GLN A 51 11.40 -11.07 9.68
N MET A 52 12.09 -10.23 8.89
CA MET A 52 11.98 -10.24 7.43
C MET A 52 12.39 -11.59 6.82
N THR A 53 13.41 -12.25 7.38
CA THR A 53 13.86 -13.58 6.94
C THR A 53 12.79 -14.64 7.23
N LEU A 54 12.16 -14.60 8.40
CA LEU A 54 11.06 -15.52 8.74
C LEU A 54 9.85 -15.34 7.81
N GLU A 55 9.51 -14.09 7.49
CA GLU A 55 8.45 -13.76 6.54
C GLU A 55 8.79 -14.26 5.13
N ALA A 56 10.03 -14.07 4.67
CA ALA A 56 10.48 -14.57 3.39
C ALA A 56 10.33 -16.10 3.28
N ILE A 57 10.74 -16.85 4.32
CA ILE A 57 10.56 -18.30 4.38
C ILE A 57 9.07 -18.68 4.34
N SER A 58 8.22 -17.93 5.05
CA SER A 58 6.77 -18.15 5.06
C SER A 58 6.16 -17.97 3.66
N THR A 59 6.53 -16.90 2.97
CA THR A 59 6.08 -16.62 1.59
C THR A 59 6.48 -17.73 0.63
N LEU A 60 7.73 -18.21 0.70
CA LEU A 60 8.21 -19.33 -0.11
C LEU A 60 7.43 -20.62 0.16
N ARG A 61 7.17 -20.95 1.43
CA ARG A 61 6.35 -22.13 1.76
C ARG A 61 4.92 -22.01 1.28
N SER A 62 4.34 -20.82 1.38
CA SER A 62 2.99 -20.53 0.89
C SER A 62 2.90 -20.69 -0.64
N SER A 63 3.92 -20.22 -1.36
CA SER A 63 3.95 -20.34 -2.83
C SER A 63 4.11 -21.79 -3.27
N GLU A 64 4.95 -22.58 -2.59
CA GLU A 64 5.06 -24.03 -2.84
C GLU A 64 3.72 -24.74 -2.60
N GLN A 65 3.03 -24.43 -1.50
CA GLN A 65 1.71 -25.01 -1.22
C GLN A 65 0.69 -24.64 -2.30
N THR A 66 0.70 -23.37 -2.76
CA THR A 66 -0.19 -22.89 -3.81
C THR A 66 0.13 -23.57 -5.15
N ALA A 67 1.40 -23.75 -5.49
CA ALA A 67 1.83 -24.48 -6.67
C ALA A 67 1.36 -25.94 -6.64
N VAL A 68 1.52 -26.62 -5.50
CA VAL A 68 1.03 -27.99 -5.28
C VAL A 68 -0.50 -28.06 -5.40
N ALA A 69 -1.22 -27.08 -4.84
CA ALA A 69 -2.67 -26.97 -4.99
C ALA A 69 -3.06 -26.76 -6.47
N GLY A 70 -2.29 -25.99 -7.23
CA GLY A 70 -2.48 -25.80 -8.67
C GLY A 70 -2.38 -27.11 -9.46
N VAL A 71 -1.36 -27.93 -9.17
CA VAL A 71 -1.21 -29.26 -9.79
C VAL A 71 -2.38 -30.19 -9.45
N ARG A 72 -3.00 -30.02 -8.26
CA ARG A 72 -4.19 -30.77 -7.83
C ARG A 72 -5.51 -30.20 -8.38
N GLY A 73 -5.47 -29.10 -9.14
CA GLY A 73 -6.66 -28.39 -9.61
C GLY A 73 -7.41 -27.61 -8.52
N GLN A 74 -6.79 -27.41 -7.36
CA GLN A 74 -7.34 -26.72 -6.18
C GLN A 74 -6.95 -25.23 -6.13
N ALA A 75 -6.02 -24.78 -6.98
CA ALA A 75 -5.69 -23.38 -7.21
C ALA A 75 -5.67 -23.09 -8.70
N THR A 76 -6.02 -21.87 -9.11
CA THR A 76 -6.02 -21.47 -10.52
C THR A 76 -4.59 -21.23 -11.01
N ALA A 77 -4.35 -21.36 -12.31
CA ALA A 77 -3.05 -21.04 -12.90
C ALA A 77 -2.61 -19.59 -12.61
N GLN A 78 -3.56 -18.65 -12.51
CA GLN A 78 -3.28 -17.26 -12.15
C GLN A 78 -2.76 -17.14 -10.71
N GLN A 79 -3.36 -17.83 -9.75
CA GLN A 79 -2.93 -17.83 -8.35
C GLN A 79 -1.54 -18.45 -8.18
N VAL A 80 -1.22 -19.49 -8.95
CA VAL A 80 0.13 -20.08 -8.95
C VAL A 80 1.17 -19.09 -9.46
N VAL A 81 0.88 -18.38 -10.55
CA VAL A 81 1.80 -17.37 -11.10
C VAL A 81 1.99 -16.22 -10.13
N GLU A 82 0.93 -15.70 -9.53
CA GLU A 82 1.00 -14.64 -8.52
C GLU A 82 1.89 -15.05 -7.34
N ALA A 83 1.68 -16.25 -6.80
CA ALA A 83 2.48 -16.75 -5.68
C ALA A 83 3.97 -16.96 -6.06
N VAL A 84 4.25 -17.32 -7.31
CA VAL A 84 5.64 -17.42 -7.82
C VAL A 84 6.28 -16.03 -7.96
N MET A 85 5.54 -15.04 -8.47
CA MET A 85 6.04 -13.66 -8.59
C MET A 85 6.36 -13.05 -7.22
N ASP A 86 5.52 -13.27 -6.21
CA ASP A 86 5.75 -12.83 -4.83
C ASP A 86 7.01 -13.48 -4.22
N ALA A 87 7.20 -14.76 -4.51
CA ALA A 87 8.40 -15.50 -4.12
C ALA A 87 9.67 -14.97 -4.81
N GLU A 88 9.60 -14.63 -6.10
CA GLU A 88 10.73 -14.06 -6.85
C GLU A 88 11.14 -12.68 -6.31
N GLN A 89 10.18 -11.81 -6.00
CA GLN A 89 10.47 -10.49 -5.42
C GLN A 89 11.16 -10.62 -4.05
N THR A 90 10.68 -11.56 -3.24
CA THR A 90 11.29 -11.90 -1.94
C THR A 90 12.71 -12.42 -2.11
N LEU A 91 12.93 -13.33 -3.06
CA LEU A 91 14.24 -13.90 -3.37
C LEU A 91 15.24 -12.83 -3.85
N GLN A 92 14.81 -11.91 -4.72
CA GLN A 92 15.65 -10.80 -5.18
C GLN A 92 16.12 -9.93 -4.02
N THR A 93 15.23 -9.66 -3.05
CA THR A 93 15.57 -8.91 -1.84
C THR A 93 16.59 -9.67 -0.98
N ALA A 94 16.40 -10.97 -0.79
CA ALA A 94 17.33 -11.81 -0.05
C ALA A 94 18.72 -11.86 -0.70
N ILE A 95 18.80 -11.90 -2.04
CA ILE A 95 20.07 -11.84 -2.78
C ILE A 95 20.76 -10.50 -2.58
N ALA A 96 20.02 -9.38 -2.65
CA ALA A 96 20.59 -8.06 -2.42
C ALA A 96 21.20 -7.92 -1.00
N ILE A 97 20.53 -8.48 0.01
CA ILE A 97 21.04 -8.52 1.38
C ILE A 97 22.30 -9.39 1.46
N ARG A 98 22.28 -10.58 0.85
CA ARG A 98 23.44 -11.49 0.77
C ARG A 98 24.65 -10.77 0.19
N ASP A 99 24.48 -10.06 -0.91
CA ASP A 99 25.56 -9.36 -1.59
C ASP A 99 26.14 -8.24 -0.71
N LYS A 100 25.30 -7.52 0.04
CA LYS A 100 25.76 -6.50 1.00
C LYS A 100 26.50 -7.09 2.20
N VAL A 101 26.00 -8.17 2.78
CA VAL A 101 26.69 -8.85 3.89
C VAL A 101 28.05 -9.37 3.45
N VAL A 102 28.14 -9.96 2.26
CA VAL A 102 29.42 -10.42 1.69
C VAL A 102 30.36 -9.24 1.44
N ALA A 103 29.86 -8.14 0.86
CA ALA A 103 30.67 -6.96 0.60
C ALA A 103 31.24 -6.37 1.91
N SER A 104 30.40 -6.19 2.94
CA SER A 104 30.83 -5.71 4.26
C SER A 104 31.84 -6.65 4.92
N TYR A 105 31.66 -7.96 4.81
CA TYR A 105 32.64 -8.94 5.31
C TYR A 105 33.99 -8.79 4.59
N LEU A 106 33.99 -8.66 3.27
CA LEU A 106 35.23 -8.47 2.49
C LEU A 106 35.89 -7.12 2.78
N GLU A 107 35.13 -6.06 3.03
CA GLU A 107 35.65 -4.74 3.40
C GLU A 107 36.35 -4.79 4.76
N VAL A 108 35.70 -5.35 5.78
CA VAL A 108 36.30 -5.57 7.11
C VAL A 108 37.53 -6.47 7.02
N SER A 109 37.47 -7.53 6.22
CA SER A 109 38.59 -8.47 6.03
C SER A 109 39.79 -7.83 5.33
N ARG A 110 39.58 -6.84 4.45
CA ARG A 110 40.66 -6.07 3.80
C ARG A 110 41.26 -5.00 4.72
N MET A 111 40.52 -4.62 5.77
CA MET A 111 40.99 -3.73 6.84
C MET A 111 41.57 -4.52 8.03
N ALA A 112 41.64 -5.85 7.93
CA ALA A 112 42.33 -6.67 8.92
C ALA A 112 43.85 -6.38 8.84
N ILE A 113 44.40 -6.03 10.01
CA ILE A 113 45.83 -5.84 10.33
C ILE A 113 46.77 -6.81 9.62
#